data_AF-A0A2M8GDG6-F1
#
_entry.id   AF-A0A2M8GDG6-F1
#
_cell.length_a   1.000
_cell.length_b   1.000
_cell.length_c   1.000
_cell.angle_alpha   90.00
_cell.angle_beta   90.00
_cell.angle_gamma   90.00
#
_symmetry.space_group_name_H-M   'P 1'
#
loop_
_entity.id
_entity.type
_entity.pdbx_description
1 polymer ?
#
loop_
_entity_poly.entity_id
_entity_poly.type
_entity_poly.pdbx_seq_one_letter_code
_entity_poly.pdbx_strand_id
1 'polypeptide(L)'
;MIDTVYFKQAELLLRTIPLIDREAVFALKGGTAINFFVRDLPRISVDIDLVYLPVGERDLSLREISFAREELVSMIVRELTLQEKQFIVSIKEGTPRWELIGIEGVENLPAVKWKLLNIGRMSSSKHKKAVHKLRDYLGV
;
A
#
# COMPACT_ATOMS: atom_id res chain seq x y z
N MET A 1 15.34 -15.01 -15.98
CA MET A 1 14.96 -15.06 -14.56
C MET A 1 14.01 -13.88 -14.35
N ILE A 2 12.77 -14.11 -13.93
CA ILE A 2 11.86 -13.00 -13.60
C ILE A 2 12.52 -12.23 -12.45
N ASP A 3 12.64 -10.91 -12.62
CA ASP A 3 13.47 -10.04 -11.77
C ASP A 3 13.12 -10.19 -10.28
N THR A 4 14.15 -10.48 -9.48
CA THR A 4 14.11 -10.70 -8.02
C THR A 4 13.40 -9.58 -7.25
N VAL A 5 13.44 -8.36 -7.78
CA VAL A 5 12.82 -7.16 -7.20
C VAL A 5 11.29 -7.26 -7.23
N TYR A 6 10.70 -7.77 -8.32
CA TYR A 6 9.25 -7.94 -8.46
C TYR A 6 8.71 -9.10 -7.63
N PHE A 7 9.53 -10.13 -7.38
CA PHE A 7 9.17 -11.21 -6.47
C PHE A 7 9.00 -10.72 -5.03
N LYS A 8 9.89 -9.83 -4.55
CA LYS A 8 9.77 -9.20 -3.22
C LYS A 8 8.50 -8.37 -3.09
N GLN A 9 8.06 -7.71 -4.18
CA GLN A 9 6.77 -7.00 -4.21
C GLN A 9 5.58 -7.97 -4.13
N ALA A 10 5.63 -9.07 -4.88
CA ALA A 10 4.58 -10.09 -4.86
C ALA A 10 4.47 -10.77 -3.49
N GLU A 11 5.58 -11.04 -2.82
CA GLU A 11 5.61 -11.59 -1.46
C GLU A 11 4.93 -10.65 -0.45
N LEU A 12 5.23 -9.35 -0.51
CA LEU A 12 4.58 -8.35 0.35
C LEU A 12 3.06 -8.27 0.08
N LEU A 13 2.67 -8.33 -1.19
CA LEU A 13 1.25 -8.38 -1.58
C LEU A 13 0.56 -9.61 -0.98
N LEU A 14 1.14 -10.80 -1.13
CA LEU A 14 0.57 -12.05 -0.60
C LEU A 14 0.42 -12.04 0.92
N ARG A 15 1.29 -11.34 1.64
CA ARG A 15 1.16 -11.12 3.10
C ARG A 15 0.05 -10.14 3.46
N THR A 16 -0.30 -9.22 2.55
CA THR A 16 -1.32 -8.19 2.77
C THR A 16 -2.73 -8.67 2.40
N ILE A 17 -2.86 -9.56 1.40
CA ILE A 17 -4.16 -10.09 0.94
C ILE A 17 -5.04 -10.65 2.09
N PRO A 18 -4.51 -11.46 3.04
CA PRO A 18 -5.33 -11.96 4.15
C PRO A 18 -5.87 -10.86 5.08
N LEU A 19 -5.24 -9.69 5.15
CA LEU A 19 -5.76 -8.56 5.92
C LEU A 19 -6.93 -7.89 5.21
N ILE A 20 -6.90 -7.87 3.88
CA ILE A 20 -7.97 -7.35 3.03
C ILE A 20 -9.19 -8.26 3.11
N ASP A 21 -8.98 -9.58 3.10
CA ASP A 21 -10.05 -10.59 3.17
C ASP A 21 -10.88 -10.53 4.46
N ARG A 22 -10.35 -9.88 5.52
CA ARG A 22 -11.11 -9.63 6.76
C ARG A 22 -12.30 -8.68 6.53
N GLU A 23 -12.23 -7.81 5.53
CA GLU A 23 -13.32 -6.89 5.17
C GLU A 23 -14.17 -7.48 4.03
N ALA A 24 -15.16 -8.31 4.40
CA ALA A 24 -16.02 -9.03 3.45
C ALA A 24 -16.82 -8.13 2.49
N VAL A 25 -16.88 -6.82 2.75
CA VAL A 25 -17.54 -5.84 1.86
C VAL A 25 -16.68 -5.46 0.65
N PHE A 26 -15.41 -5.87 0.61
CA PHE A 26 -14.52 -5.67 -0.52
C PHE A 26 -14.17 -6.99 -1.21
N ALA A 27 -14.10 -6.96 -2.54
CA ALA A 27 -13.46 -8.02 -3.32
C ALA A 27 -12.22 -7.48 -4.04
N LEU A 28 -11.18 -8.31 -4.13
CA LEU A 28 -10.03 -8.04 -5.01
C LEU A 28 -10.46 -8.15 -6.46
N LYS A 29 -10.12 -7.16 -7.28
CA LYS A 29 -10.41 -7.14 -8.72
C LYS A 29 -9.16 -6.83 -9.55
N GLY A 30 -9.36 -6.63 -10.85
CA GLY A 30 -8.33 -6.17 -11.76
C GLY A 30 -7.31 -7.25 -12.12
N GLY A 31 -6.16 -6.80 -12.59
CA GLY A 31 -5.12 -7.68 -13.11
C GLY A 31 -4.58 -8.65 -12.06
N THR A 32 -4.53 -8.26 -10.80
CA THR A 32 -4.02 -9.07 -9.69
C THR A 32 -4.96 -10.22 -9.35
N ALA A 33 -6.27 -9.95 -9.24
CA ALA A 33 -7.25 -11.00 -9.00
C ALA A 33 -7.24 -12.07 -10.11
N ILE A 34 -7.19 -11.63 -11.38
CA ILE A 34 -7.15 -12.55 -12.53
C ILE A 34 -5.91 -13.44 -12.46
N ASN A 35 -4.74 -12.85 -12.18
CA ASN A 35 -3.47 -13.57 -12.17
C ASN A 35 -3.36 -14.61 -11.04
N PHE A 36 -3.94 -14.31 -9.87
CA PHE A 36 -3.82 -15.18 -8.71
C PHE A 36 -4.91 -16.24 -8.61
N PHE A 37 -6.14 -15.93 -9.04
CA PHE A 37 -7.30 -16.78 -8.73
C PHE A 37 -8.00 -17.37 -9.96
N VAL A 38 -7.82 -16.79 -11.15
CA VAL A 38 -8.58 -17.18 -12.35
C VAL A 38 -7.70 -17.84 -13.41
N ARG A 39 -6.53 -17.27 -13.69
CA ARG A 39 -5.67 -17.73 -14.78
C ARG A 39 -4.20 -17.50 -14.44
N ASP A 40 -3.42 -18.57 -14.57
CA ASP A 40 -1.97 -18.50 -14.58
C ASP A 40 -1.50 -17.79 -15.87
N LEU A 41 -1.11 -16.53 -15.73
CA LEU A 41 -0.54 -15.73 -16.81
C LEU A 41 0.96 -15.58 -16.54
N PRO A 42 1.82 -15.55 -17.58
CA PRO A 42 3.27 -15.42 -17.42
C PRO A 42 3.69 -13.98 -17.05
N ARG A 43 3.14 -13.42 -15.97
CA ARG A 43 3.42 -12.08 -15.45
C ARG A 43 3.27 -12.02 -13.93
N ILE A 44 3.96 -11.07 -13.32
CA ILE A 44 3.76 -10.70 -11.91
C ILE A 44 2.74 -9.57 -11.84
N SER A 45 1.82 -9.63 -10.86
CA SER A 45 0.83 -8.59 -10.59
C SER A 45 0.90 -8.21 -9.11
N VAL A 46 1.05 -6.90 -8.82
CA VAL A 46 1.36 -6.40 -7.47
C VAL A 46 0.43 -5.27 -7.00
N ASP A 47 -0.57 -4.92 -7.80
CA ASP A 47 -1.54 -3.87 -7.46
C ASP A 47 -2.69 -4.43 -6.62
N ILE A 48 -3.18 -3.65 -5.67
CA ILE A 48 -4.38 -3.96 -4.88
C ILE A 48 -5.52 -3.07 -5.38
N ASP A 49 -6.40 -3.66 -6.18
CA ASP A 49 -7.63 -3.01 -6.61
C ASP A 49 -8.82 -3.67 -5.89
N LEU A 50 -9.59 -2.89 -5.15
CA LEU A 50 -10.77 -3.36 -4.44
C LEU A 50 -12.06 -2.85 -5.11
N VAL A 51 -13.11 -3.65 -5.04
CA VAL A 51 -14.48 -3.27 -5.38
C VAL A 51 -15.37 -3.44 -4.15
N TYR A 52 -16.16 -2.40 -3.84
CA TYR A 52 -17.19 -2.48 -2.81
C TYR A 52 -18.36 -3.31 -3.35
N LEU A 53 -18.75 -4.32 -2.59
CA LEU A 53 -19.75 -5.31 -3.00
C LEU A 53 -21.19 -4.89 -2.71
N PRO A 54 -21.52 -4.30 -1.54
CA PRO A 54 -22.88 -3.89 -1.28
C PRO A 54 -23.35 -2.82 -2.26
N VAL A 55 -24.55 -2.99 -2.81
CA VAL A 55 -25.20 -2.02 -3.68
C VAL A 55 -26.45 -1.53 -2.99
N GLY A 56 -26.48 -0.23 -2.66
CA GLY A 56 -27.62 0.42 -2.04
C GLY A 56 -27.89 1.80 -2.64
N GLU A 57 -28.66 2.61 -1.92
CA GLU A 57 -28.81 4.03 -2.23
C GLU A 57 -27.43 4.72 -2.24
N ARG A 58 -27.25 5.74 -3.08
CA ARG A 58 -25.95 6.35 -3.35
C ARG A 58 -25.29 6.90 -2.10
N ASP A 59 -26.02 7.67 -1.29
CA ASP A 59 -25.46 8.31 -0.10
C ASP A 59 -25.19 7.30 1.01
N LEU A 60 -25.99 6.24 1.10
CA LEU A 60 -25.68 5.11 1.98
C LEU A 60 -24.39 4.40 1.54
N SER A 61 -24.30 4.01 0.26
CA SER A 61 -23.16 3.28 -0.28
C SER A 61 -21.85 4.07 -0.13
N LEU A 62 -21.89 5.39 -0.36
CA LEU A 62 -20.72 6.28 -0.20
C LEU A 62 -20.25 6.39 1.25
N ARG A 63 -21.18 6.39 2.21
CA ARG A 63 -20.84 6.40 3.64
C ARG A 63 -20.21 5.07 4.06
N GLU A 64 -20.83 3.95 3.69
CA GLU A 64 -20.37 2.62 4.09
C GLU A 64 -19.03 2.25 3.46
N ILE A 65 -18.82 2.51 2.16
CA ILE A 65 -17.52 2.27 1.51
C ILE A 65 -16.41 3.11 2.14
N SER A 66 -16.73 4.33 2.57
CA SER A 66 -15.75 5.21 3.22
C SER A 66 -15.36 4.69 4.60
N PHE A 67 -16.36 4.26 5.39
CA PHE A 67 -16.14 3.65 6.69
C PHE A 67 -15.31 2.36 6.58
N ALA A 68 -15.71 1.44 5.71
CA ALA A 68 -14.99 0.18 5.51
C ALA A 68 -13.55 0.41 5.02
N ARG A 69 -13.33 1.40 4.15
CA ARG A 69 -11.98 1.79 3.73
C ARG A 69 -11.15 2.29 4.90
N GLU A 70 -11.73 3.08 5.80
CA GLU A 70 -11.03 3.60 6.98
C GLU A 70 -10.66 2.49 7.96
N GLU A 71 -11.57 1.54 8.20
CA GLU A 71 -11.29 0.35 9.03
C GLU A 71 -10.19 -0.53 8.42
N LEU A 72 -10.23 -0.78 7.11
CA LEU A 72 -9.19 -1.54 6.41
C LEU A 72 -7.80 -0.90 6.59
N VAL A 73 -7.69 0.41 6.37
CA VAL A 73 -6.40 1.11 6.53
C VAL A 73 -5.97 1.11 8.00
N SER A 74 -6.90 1.30 8.94
CA SER A 74 -6.64 1.22 10.38
C SER A 74 -6.07 -0.15 10.77
N MET A 75 -6.64 -1.24 10.25
CA MET A 75 -6.13 -2.60 10.47
C MET A 75 -4.70 -2.77 9.92
N ILE A 76 -4.45 -2.35 8.67
CA ILE A 76 -3.10 -2.41 8.08
C ILE A 76 -2.10 -1.65 8.97
N VAL A 77 -2.44 -0.44 9.42
CA VAL A 77 -1.56 0.38 10.28
C VAL A 77 -1.32 -0.25 11.66
N ARG A 78 -2.27 -1.01 12.21
CA ARG A 78 -2.11 -1.74 13.48
C ARG A 78 -1.14 -2.91 13.35
N GLU A 79 -1.11 -3.56 12.20
CA GLU A 79 -0.21 -4.69 11.92
C GLU A 79 1.22 -4.22 11.60
N LEU A 80 1.43 -2.95 11.24
CA LEU A 80 2.76 -2.40 11.02
C LEU A 80 3.54 -2.26 12.34
N THR A 81 4.78 -2.77 12.33
CA THR A 81 5.76 -2.52 13.38
C THR A 81 6.19 -1.06 13.43
N LEU A 82 6.77 -0.65 14.56
CA LEU A 82 7.35 0.70 14.69
C LEU A 82 8.42 0.97 13.62
N GLN A 83 9.24 -0.02 13.29
CA GLN A 83 10.30 0.12 12.27
C GLN A 83 9.71 0.33 10.88
N GLU A 84 8.66 -0.43 10.52
CA GLU A 84 7.96 -0.25 9.24
C GLU A 84 7.28 1.12 9.13
N LYS A 85 6.65 1.60 10.21
CA LYS A 85 6.07 2.95 10.26
C LYS A 85 7.14 4.02 10.06
N GLN A 86 8.26 3.89 10.77
CA GLN A 86 9.41 4.80 10.64
C GLN A 86 10.05 4.74 9.25
N PHE A 87 10.08 3.58 8.60
CA PHE A 87 10.52 3.42 7.22
C PHE A 87 9.63 4.21 6.27
N ILE A 88 8.30 4.02 6.34
CA ILE A 88 7.33 4.74 5.50
C ILE A 88 7.48 6.26 5.64
N VAL A 89 7.67 6.76 6.87
CA VAL A 89 7.94 8.18 7.12
C VAL A 89 9.27 8.62 6.49
N SER A 90 10.34 7.84 6.62
CA SER A 90 11.65 8.18 6.03
C SER A 90 11.60 8.31 4.50
N ILE A 91 10.81 7.45 3.83
CA ILE A 91 10.54 7.57 2.39
C ILE A 91 9.85 8.90 2.12
N LYS A 92 8.84 9.25 2.92
CA LYS A 92 8.08 10.50 2.75
C LYS A 92 8.92 11.74 3.02
N GLU A 93 9.91 11.66 3.91
CA GLU A 93 10.90 12.71 4.18
C GLU A 93 11.90 12.89 3.03
N GLY A 94 12.03 11.90 2.14
CA GLY A 94 12.98 11.95 1.03
C GLY A 94 14.38 11.48 1.40
N THR A 95 14.59 11.02 2.65
CA THR A 95 15.83 10.43 3.16
C THR A 95 15.53 9.03 3.71
N PRO A 96 15.38 8.03 2.82
CA PRO A 96 14.98 6.68 3.22
C PRO A 96 15.99 6.02 4.15
N ARG A 97 15.47 5.35 5.19
CA ARG A 97 16.23 4.51 6.12
C ARG A 97 16.02 3.04 5.77
N TRP A 98 16.75 2.55 4.77
CA TRP A 98 16.58 1.21 4.18
C TRP A 98 16.74 0.07 5.18
N GLU A 99 17.56 0.27 6.20
CA GLU A 99 17.83 -0.68 7.27
C GLU A 99 16.58 -1.05 8.09
N LEU A 100 15.55 -0.19 8.11
CA LEU A 100 14.34 -0.38 8.92
C LEU A 100 13.34 -1.40 8.39
N ILE A 101 13.40 -1.72 7.09
CA ILE A 101 12.41 -2.61 6.46
C ILE A 101 12.92 -4.05 6.32
N GLY A 102 14.23 -4.28 6.44
CA GLY A 102 14.81 -5.63 6.34
C GLY A 102 14.65 -6.31 4.97
N ILE A 103 14.25 -5.56 3.94
CA ILE A 103 14.05 -6.05 2.58
C ILE A 103 15.22 -5.55 1.73
N GLU A 104 16.13 -6.46 1.36
CA GLU A 104 17.24 -6.17 0.47
C GLU A 104 16.72 -5.72 -0.91
N GLY A 105 17.34 -4.70 -1.51
CA GLY A 105 16.99 -4.23 -2.86
C GLY A 105 15.68 -3.43 -2.94
N VAL A 106 15.08 -3.07 -1.81
CA VAL A 106 13.88 -2.22 -1.75
C VAL A 106 14.10 -0.85 -2.42
N GLU A 107 15.32 -0.33 -2.36
CA GLU A 107 15.77 0.90 -3.01
C GLU A 107 15.77 0.80 -4.54
N ASN A 108 15.81 -0.42 -5.07
CA ASN A 108 15.79 -0.67 -6.50
C ASN A 108 14.39 -0.74 -7.09
N LEU A 109 13.36 -0.89 -6.24
CA LEU A 109 11.96 -0.97 -6.66
C LEU A 109 11.54 0.28 -7.46
N PRO A 110 10.99 0.12 -8.68
CA PRO A 110 10.54 1.25 -9.50
C PRO A 110 9.55 2.17 -8.78
N ALA A 111 8.63 1.60 -8.00
CA ALA A 111 7.65 2.35 -7.22
C ALA A 111 8.30 3.25 -6.16
N VAL A 112 9.35 2.75 -5.49
CA VAL A 112 10.11 3.51 -4.48
C VAL A 112 10.87 4.66 -5.15
N LYS A 113 11.60 4.37 -6.23
CA LYS A 113 12.30 5.40 -7.03
C LYS A 113 11.35 6.48 -7.53
N TRP A 114 10.19 6.10 -8.05
CA TRP A 114 9.17 7.02 -8.52
C TRP A 114 8.59 7.86 -7.38
N LYS A 115 8.38 7.27 -6.20
CA LYS A 115 7.89 8.01 -5.03
C LYS A 115 8.89 9.09 -4.60
N LEU A 116 10.18 8.76 -4.55
CA LEU A 116 11.24 9.70 -4.20
C LEU A 116 11.37 10.83 -5.22
N LEU A 117 11.28 10.50 -6.52
CA LEU A 117 11.24 11.51 -7.59
C LEU A 117 10.08 12.50 -7.39
N ASN A 118 8.89 11.99 -7.07
CA ASN A 118 7.73 12.85 -6.83
C ASN A 118 7.88 13.72 -5.59
N ILE A 119 8.50 13.20 -4.53
CA ILE A 119 8.79 13.96 -3.31
C ILE A 119 9.79 15.08 -3.60
N GLY A 120 10.87 14.80 -4.35
CA GLY A 120 11.84 15.81 -4.77
C GLY A 120 11.28 16.93 -5.64
N ARG A 121 10.11 16.71 -6.28
CA ARG A 121 9.38 17.72 -7.05
C ARG A 121 8.38 18.53 -6.22
N MET A 122 8.18 18.21 -4.94
CA MET A 122 7.25 18.95 -4.07
C MET A 122 7.86 20.26 -3.59
N SER A 123 7.03 21.30 -3.41
CA SER A 123 7.46 22.48 -2.66
C SER A 123 7.67 22.15 -1.19
N SER A 124 8.63 22.81 -0.55
CA SER A 124 9.01 22.54 0.86
C SER A 124 7.82 22.63 1.82
N SER A 125 6.90 23.58 1.61
CA SER A 125 5.68 23.73 2.41
C SER A 125 4.73 22.52 2.26
N LYS A 126 4.47 22.09 1.02
CA LYS A 126 3.61 20.93 0.74
C LYS A 126 4.23 19.64 1.27
N HIS A 127 5.55 19.51 1.14
CA HIS A 127 6.31 18.36 1.62
C HIS A 127 6.25 18.25 3.15
N LYS A 128 6.55 19.34 3.87
CA LYS A 128 6.48 19.39 5.33
C LYS A 128 5.09 19.04 5.86
N LYS A 129 4.03 19.62 5.28
CA LYS A 129 2.63 19.30 5.65
C LYS A 129 2.30 17.82 5.43
N ALA A 130 2.78 17.24 4.32
CA ALA A 130 2.51 15.84 4.00
C ALA A 130 3.29 14.86 4.89
N VAL A 131 4.50 15.21 5.34
CA VAL A 131 5.26 14.43 6.33
C VAL A 131 4.57 14.48 7.69
N HIS A 132 4.19 15.68 8.15
CA HIS A 132 3.51 15.84 9.45
C HIS A 132 2.20 15.07 9.50
N LYS A 133 1.34 15.20 8.48
CA LYS A 133 0.08 14.44 8.39
C LYS A 133 0.31 12.92 8.45
N LEU A 134 1.37 12.42 7.82
CA LEU A 134 1.70 11.00 7.81
C LEU A 134 2.19 10.53 9.19
N ARG A 135 3.02 11.33 9.86
CA ARG A 135 3.50 11.08 11.22
C ARG A 135 2.35 10.98 12.21
N ASP A 136 1.44 11.95 12.18
CA ASP A 136 0.25 11.95 13.04
C ASP A 136 -0.62 10.69 12.79
N TYR A 137 -0.79 10.31 11.52
CA TYR A 137 -1.59 9.15 11.15
C TYR A 137 -0.95 7.81 11.58
N LEU A 138 0.37 7.70 11.50
CA LEU A 138 1.10 6.50 11.89
C LEU A 138 1.47 6.45 13.39
N GLY A 139 1.36 7.58 14.09
CA GLY A 139 1.72 7.73 15.51
C GLY A 139 3.23 7.72 15.77
N VAL A 140 4.04 8.35 14.90
CA VAL A 140 5.53 8.32 14.97
C VAL A 140 6.22 9.66 14.71
#